data_AF-A0A970LVR4-F1
#
_entry.id   AF-A0A970LVR4-F1
#
_cell.length_a   1.000
_cell.length_b   1.000
_cell.length_c   1.000
_cell.angle_alpha   90.00
_cell.angle_beta   90.00
_cell.angle_gamma   90.00
#
_symmetry.space_group_name_H-M   'P 1'
#
loop_
_entity.id
_entity.type
_entity.pdbx_description
1 polymer ?
#
loop_
_entity_poly.entity_id
_entity_poly.type
_entity_poly.pdbx_seq_one_letter_code
_entity_poly.pdbx_strand_id
1 'polypeptide(L)'
;MKKLAFVLSILAVLLLIVSCTTTENPETSNHSEADVSEGDGSESGVSDVSSSESSLEYRDPADPDEIKLRITYCNNEILEQYDSVYDYADNIGTEKLIFIADEEKGSFSFVSIEWETEDVFEKSGPSVDQILFTVDNLTPEKPLVINNTNIPEIPPSNRGIIFKDQDGNEKYYYIAYSGKDGLGLYEFDNE
;
A
#
# COMPACT_ATOMS: atom_id res chain seq x y z
N MET A 1 -0.80 42.25 -23.13
CA MET A 1 -0.18 41.64 -24.34
C MET A 1 0.86 40.56 -24.05
N LYS A 2 1.59 40.57 -22.91
CA LYS A 2 2.60 39.52 -22.60
C LYS A 2 2.02 38.14 -22.23
N LYS A 3 0.82 38.08 -21.64
CA LYS A 3 0.18 36.81 -21.24
C LYS A 3 -0.38 35.99 -22.42
N LEU A 4 -0.75 36.64 -23.53
CA LEU A 4 -1.28 35.97 -24.72
C LEU A 4 -0.17 35.24 -25.51
N ALA A 5 1.03 35.83 -25.55
CA ALA A 5 2.19 35.24 -26.23
C ALA A 5 2.70 33.97 -25.54
N PHE A 6 2.57 33.89 -24.20
CA PHE A 6 3.02 32.72 -23.43
C PHE A 6 2.11 31.49 -23.64
N VAL A 7 0.79 31.71 -23.77
CA VAL A 7 -0.18 30.63 -24.03
C VAL A 7 -0.01 30.04 -25.44
N LEU A 8 0.27 30.88 -26.44
CA LEU A 8 0.53 30.43 -27.82
C LEU A 8 1.83 29.62 -27.93
N SER A 9 2.85 29.92 -27.11
CA SER A 9 4.12 29.19 -27.12
C SER A 9 4.01 27.78 -26.55
N ILE A 10 3.14 27.56 -25.55
CA ILE A 10 2.93 26.23 -24.95
C ILE A 10 2.11 25.33 -25.90
N LEU A 11 1.12 25.91 -26.60
CA LEU A 11 0.28 25.17 -27.55
C LEU A 11 1.06 24.65 -28.77
N ALA A 12 2.13 25.34 -29.18
CA ALA A 12 2.98 24.92 -30.30
C ALA A 12 3.87 23.70 -29.97
N VAL A 13 4.24 23.50 -28.71
CA VAL A 13 5.13 22.40 -28.28
C VAL A 13 4.36 21.06 -28.19
N LEU A 14 3.05 21.09 -27.95
CA LEU A 14 2.20 19.91 -27.84
C LEU A 14 1.83 19.25 -29.19
N LEU A 15 2.11 19.90 -30.33
CA LEU A 15 1.75 19.40 -31.66
C LEU A 15 2.87 18.62 -32.38
N LEU A 16 4.03 18.37 -31.74
CA LEU A 16 5.21 17.75 -32.38
C LEU A 16 5.46 16.27 -32.04
N ILE A 17 4.54 15.58 -31.34
CA ILE A 17 4.68 14.15 -31.02
C ILE A 17 3.65 13.30 -31.77
N VAL A 18 3.66 13.40 -33.10
CA VAL A 18 3.09 12.38 -33.98
C VAL A 18 4.02 12.21 -35.18
N SER A 19 4.82 11.13 -35.17
CA SER A 19 5.16 10.36 -36.38
C SER A 19 5.91 9.07 -36.00
N CYS A 20 5.35 7.96 -36.51
CA CYS A 20 5.78 6.56 -36.45
C CYS A 20 7.16 6.29 -37.04
N THR A 21 7.75 5.11 -36.76
CA THR A 21 7.97 4.07 -37.79
C THR A 21 8.36 2.71 -37.21
N THR A 22 7.62 1.70 -37.65
CA THR A 22 7.95 0.29 -37.93
C THR A 22 9.43 -0.04 -38.11
N THR A 23 9.86 -1.19 -37.60
CA THR A 23 10.99 -1.96 -38.16
C THR A 23 10.69 -3.45 -38.05
N GLU A 24 10.96 -4.12 -39.17
CA GLU A 24 10.63 -5.49 -39.53
C GLU A 24 11.60 -6.50 -38.93
N ASN A 25 11.14 -7.75 -38.89
CA ASN A 25 11.83 -8.98 -38.50
C ASN A 25 13.09 -9.24 -39.35
N PRO A 26 14.00 -10.14 -38.91
CA PRO A 26 13.99 -11.45 -39.57
C PRO A 26 14.22 -12.65 -38.64
N GLU A 27 13.58 -13.76 -39.07
CA GLU A 27 13.73 -15.14 -38.62
C GLU A 27 15.19 -15.64 -38.71
N THR A 28 15.57 -16.66 -37.95
CA THR A 28 16.20 -17.91 -38.47
C THR A 28 16.29 -18.99 -37.37
N SER A 29 15.51 -20.07 -37.57
CA SER A 29 15.85 -21.51 -37.49
C SER A 29 17.03 -21.98 -36.61
N ASN A 30 16.78 -22.95 -35.72
CA ASN A 30 17.19 -24.34 -35.96
C ASN A 30 16.69 -25.33 -34.90
N HIS A 31 16.10 -26.42 -35.41
CA HIS A 31 15.99 -27.75 -34.80
C HIS A 31 17.36 -28.31 -34.38
N SER A 32 17.41 -29.06 -33.28
CA SER A 32 18.07 -30.37 -33.25
C SER A 32 17.62 -31.20 -32.04
N GLU A 33 17.33 -32.47 -32.29
CA GLU A 33 16.93 -33.50 -31.33
C GLU A 33 18.12 -34.18 -30.64
N ALA A 34 17.81 -34.84 -29.51
CA ALA A 34 18.42 -36.01 -28.86
C ALA A 34 19.83 -35.90 -28.26
N ASP A 35 19.98 -36.26 -26.98
CA ASP A 35 20.55 -37.57 -26.59
C ASP A 35 20.36 -37.86 -25.08
N VAL A 36 20.33 -39.15 -24.74
CA VAL A 36 20.16 -39.75 -23.42
C VAL A 36 21.52 -39.89 -22.72
N SER A 37 21.60 -39.68 -21.41
CA SER A 37 22.60 -40.36 -20.58
C SER A 37 22.22 -40.40 -19.09
N GLU A 38 22.17 -41.62 -18.55
CA GLU A 38 22.09 -41.95 -17.13
C GLU A 38 23.50 -41.95 -16.49
N GLY A 39 23.58 -41.68 -15.18
CA GLY A 39 24.78 -41.88 -14.34
C GLY A 39 24.87 -40.81 -13.25
N ASP A 40 24.32 -41.01 -12.05
CA ASP A 40 24.85 -41.76 -10.90
C ASP A 40 25.64 -40.87 -9.91
N GLY A 41 25.24 -40.92 -8.63
CA GLY A 41 26.17 -41.01 -7.50
C GLY A 41 26.86 -39.76 -6.94
N SER A 42 26.26 -39.23 -5.87
CA SER A 42 26.89 -38.85 -4.58
C SER A 42 27.84 -37.64 -4.41
N GLU A 43 27.36 -36.77 -3.51
CA GLU A 43 27.98 -36.27 -2.27
C GLU A 43 28.96 -35.08 -2.23
N SER A 44 28.45 -34.04 -1.53
CA SER A 44 29.06 -33.33 -0.39
C SER A 44 30.00 -32.14 -0.65
N GLY A 45 29.64 -31.01 -0.04
CA GLY A 45 30.48 -29.81 -0.01
C GLY A 45 29.74 -28.58 0.51
N VAL A 46 29.45 -28.61 1.81
CA VAL A 46 28.81 -27.54 2.61
C VAL A 46 29.54 -26.19 2.44
N SER A 47 28.78 -25.14 2.16
CA SER A 47 29.06 -23.81 2.70
C SER A 47 27.74 -23.14 3.03
N ASP A 48 27.30 -23.35 4.27
CA ASP A 48 26.16 -22.64 4.87
C ASP A 48 26.53 -21.15 4.98
N VAL A 49 26.21 -20.39 3.93
CA VAL A 49 25.96 -18.96 4.09
C VAL A 49 24.63 -18.87 4.82
N SER A 50 24.71 -18.84 6.14
CA SER A 50 23.61 -18.41 7.00
C SER A 50 23.40 -16.93 6.75
N SER A 51 22.66 -16.62 5.69
CA SER A 51 21.93 -15.37 5.56
C SER A 51 20.94 -15.35 6.71
N SER A 52 21.32 -14.69 7.80
CA SER A 52 20.37 -14.22 8.80
C SER A 52 19.57 -13.12 8.12
N GLU A 53 18.60 -13.52 7.31
CA GLU A 53 17.57 -12.61 6.86
C GLU A 53 16.88 -12.11 8.12
N SER A 54 17.00 -10.82 8.40
CA SER A 54 16.21 -10.14 9.42
C SER A 54 14.75 -10.25 8.99
N SER A 55 14.11 -11.34 9.38
CA SER A 55 12.70 -11.56 9.13
C SER A 55 11.97 -10.52 9.94
N LEU A 56 11.47 -9.48 9.27
CA LEU A 56 10.33 -8.74 9.77
C LEU A 56 9.31 -9.80 10.15
N GLU A 57 9.01 -9.95 11.44
CA GLU A 57 7.95 -10.84 11.88
C GLU A 57 6.66 -10.25 11.35
N TYR A 58 6.17 -10.83 10.25
CA TYR A 58 4.86 -10.48 9.70
C TYR A 58 3.81 -10.87 10.75
N ARG A 59 3.28 -9.87 11.44
CA ARG A 59 2.08 -10.02 12.27
C ARG A 59 0.93 -10.39 11.35
N ASP A 60 -0.03 -11.16 11.85
CA ASP A 60 -1.30 -11.36 11.16
C ASP A 60 -2.11 -10.04 11.19
N PRO A 61 -2.94 -9.77 10.16
CA PRO A 61 -3.85 -8.64 10.22
C PRO A 61 -4.82 -8.81 11.39
N ALA A 62 -5.19 -7.70 12.03
CA ALA A 62 -6.21 -7.66 13.05
C ALA A 62 -7.55 -8.17 12.49
N ASP A 63 -8.27 -8.94 13.29
CA ASP A 63 -9.59 -9.44 12.92
C ASP A 63 -10.58 -8.27 12.84
N PRO A 64 -11.18 -7.97 11.66
CA PRO A 64 -12.10 -6.86 11.52
C PRO A 64 -13.35 -6.99 12.40
N ASP A 65 -13.77 -8.21 12.75
CA ASP A 65 -14.88 -8.45 13.67
C ASP A 65 -14.50 -8.16 15.12
N GLU A 66 -13.22 -8.29 15.48
CA GLU A 66 -12.72 -7.94 16.81
C GLU A 66 -12.55 -6.42 16.93
N ILE A 67 -11.85 -5.80 15.97
CA ILE A 67 -11.57 -4.36 16.02
C ILE A 67 -12.75 -3.51 15.54
N LYS A 68 -13.82 -4.11 15.02
CA LYS A 68 -15.04 -3.42 14.50
C LYS A 68 -14.70 -2.34 13.48
N LEU A 69 -13.71 -2.60 12.66
CA LEU A 69 -13.18 -1.67 11.67
C LEU A 69 -12.55 -2.46 10.53
N ARG A 70 -12.91 -2.10 9.31
CA ARG A 70 -12.32 -2.68 8.10
C ARG A 70 -11.89 -1.60 7.12
N ILE A 71 -10.91 -1.95 6.30
CA ILE A 71 -10.47 -1.14 5.17
C ILE A 71 -10.70 -1.92 3.87
N THR A 72 -11.13 -1.23 2.81
CA THR A 72 -11.26 -1.84 1.49
C THR A 72 -11.13 -0.81 0.38
N TYR A 73 -11.03 -1.28 -0.86
CA TYR A 73 -11.11 -0.45 -2.04
C TYR A 73 -12.49 0.18 -2.18
N CYS A 74 -12.51 1.48 -2.37
CA CYS A 74 -13.73 2.26 -2.47
C CYS A 74 -14.19 2.34 -3.92
N ASN A 75 -15.43 1.92 -4.18
CA ASN A 75 -16.10 2.04 -5.46
C ASN A 75 -17.45 2.77 -5.28
N ASN A 76 -18.13 3.07 -6.39
CA ASN A 76 -19.40 3.81 -6.35
C ASN A 76 -20.52 3.03 -5.63
N GLU A 77 -20.56 1.70 -5.75
CA GLU A 77 -21.55 0.86 -5.06
C GLU A 77 -21.43 0.94 -3.54
N ILE A 78 -20.21 1.03 -3.01
CA ILE A 78 -19.99 1.24 -1.58
C ILE A 78 -20.38 2.66 -1.19
N LEU A 79 -20.00 3.67 -1.97
CA LEU A 79 -20.28 5.08 -1.64
C LEU A 79 -21.77 5.40 -1.62
N GLU A 80 -22.56 4.80 -2.51
CA GLU A 80 -24.01 4.99 -2.60
C GLU A 80 -24.77 4.48 -1.37
N GLN A 81 -24.13 3.70 -0.50
CA GLN A 81 -24.72 3.23 0.76
C GLN A 81 -24.71 4.28 1.86
N TYR A 82 -23.97 5.38 1.68
CA TYR A 82 -23.76 6.40 2.71
C TYR A 82 -24.28 7.76 2.25
N ASP A 83 -25.06 8.42 3.10
CA ASP A 83 -25.53 9.79 2.84
C ASP A 83 -24.40 10.82 2.86
N SER A 84 -23.33 10.54 3.61
CA SER A 84 -22.14 11.39 3.68
C SER A 84 -20.91 10.58 4.07
N VAL A 85 -19.74 11.10 3.71
CA VAL A 85 -18.44 10.55 4.07
C VAL A 85 -17.52 11.65 4.56
N TYR A 86 -16.51 11.29 5.34
CA TYR A 86 -15.30 12.11 5.44
C TYR A 86 -14.45 11.87 4.19
N ASP A 87 -13.83 12.92 3.68
CA ASP A 87 -13.03 12.86 2.45
C ASP A 87 -11.66 13.48 2.73
N TYR A 88 -10.60 12.71 2.48
CA TYR A 88 -9.22 13.16 2.50
C TYR A 88 -8.52 12.79 1.19
N ALA A 89 -7.76 13.74 0.62
CA ALA A 89 -6.94 13.51 -0.56
C ALA A 89 -5.47 13.36 -0.19
N ASP A 90 -4.93 12.15 -0.32
CA ASP A 90 -3.54 11.81 0.02
C ASP A 90 -2.55 12.28 -1.07
N ASN A 91 -3.00 12.31 -2.33
CA ASN A 91 -2.26 12.81 -3.50
C ASN A 91 -0.92 12.11 -3.78
N ILE A 92 -0.76 10.86 -3.35
CA ILE A 92 0.43 10.04 -3.59
C ILE A 92 0.19 8.92 -4.61
N GLY A 93 -1.04 8.73 -5.06
CA GLY A 93 -1.41 7.66 -5.99
C GLY A 93 -2.75 7.88 -6.67
N THR A 94 -3.34 6.78 -7.14
CA THR A 94 -4.59 6.79 -7.93
C THR A 94 -5.70 5.97 -7.29
N GLU A 95 -5.39 5.25 -6.21
CA GLU A 95 -6.35 4.38 -5.55
C GLU A 95 -7.28 5.18 -4.64
N LYS A 96 -8.45 4.61 -4.38
CA LYS A 96 -9.41 5.12 -3.42
C LYS A 96 -9.71 4.03 -2.40
N LEU A 97 -9.53 4.36 -1.13
CA LEU A 97 -9.79 3.46 -0.01
C LEU A 97 -10.93 4.00 0.85
N ILE A 98 -11.57 3.11 1.59
CA ILE A 98 -12.59 3.48 2.57
C ILE A 98 -12.38 2.69 3.86
N PHE A 99 -12.40 3.42 4.98
CA PHE A 99 -12.46 2.87 6.33
C PHE A 99 -13.92 2.83 6.77
N ILE A 100 -14.41 1.64 7.09
CA ILE A 100 -15.78 1.39 7.52
C ILE A 100 -15.74 0.82 8.93
N ALA A 101 -16.32 1.56 9.87
CA ALA A 101 -16.43 1.14 11.25
C ALA A 101 -17.80 0.50 11.50
N ASP A 102 -17.84 -0.58 12.28
CA ASP A 102 -19.10 -1.21 12.71
C ASP A 102 -19.63 -0.61 14.03
N GLU A 103 -18.79 0.19 14.70
CA GLU A 103 -19.13 1.00 15.87
C GLU A 103 -18.37 2.33 15.83
N GLU A 104 -18.70 3.26 16.72
CA GLU A 104 -18.01 4.54 16.82
C GLU A 104 -16.55 4.37 17.27
N LYS A 105 -15.60 4.92 16.49
CA LYS A 105 -14.17 5.01 16.83
C LYS A 105 -13.81 6.46 17.13
N GLY A 106 -13.44 6.74 18.37
CA GLY A 106 -13.13 8.09 18.83
C GLY A 106 -11.72 8.53 18.48
N SER A 107 -11.52 9.84 18.31
CA SER A 107 -10.24 10.49 17.98
C SER A 107 -9.55 9.85 16.77
N PHE A 108 -10.32 9.51 15.73
CA PHE A 108 -9.83 8.76 14.59
C PHE A 108 -8.92 9.63 13.71
N SER A 109 -7.71 9.14 13.45
CA SER A 109 -6.71 9.82 12.64
C SER A 109 -6.15 8.90 11.56
N PHE A 110 -5.97 9.44 10.35
CA PHE A 110 -5.17 8.85 9.28
C PHE A 110 -3.76 9.42 9.33
N VAL A 111 -2.75 8.56 9.21
CA VAL A 111 -1.36 8.92 9.51
C VAL A 111 -0.36 8.41 8.47
N SER A 112 0.78 9.11 8.40
CA SER A 112 2.01 8.64 7.78
C SER A 112 2.74 7.75 8.78
N ILE A 113 3.25 6.62 8.29
CA ILE A 113 4.07 5.68 9.05
C ILE A 113 5.49 5.74 8.49
N GLU A 114 6.46 5.93 9.37
CA GLU A 114 7.87 5.69 9.05
C GLU A 114 8.29 4.31 9.54
N TRP A 115 9.28 3.77 8.86
CA TRP A 115 9.89 2.50 9.23
C TRP A 115 11.34 2.79 9.49
N GLU A 116 11.73 2.78 10.76
CA GLU A 116 13.12 2.88 11.11
C GLU A 116 13.86 1.70 10.47
N THR A 117 14.97 2.00 9.83
CA THR A 117 15.87 0.98 9.29
C THR A 117 17.25 1.33 9.79
N GLU A 118 17.60 1.04 11.05
CA GLU A 118 19.01 1.07 11.39
C GLU A 118 19.43 0.19 12.58
N ASP A 119 20.59 -0.43 12.34
CA ASP A 119 21.47 -1.24 13.16
C ASP A 119 21.10 -2.70 13.52
N VAL A 120 22.09 -3.56 13.27
CA VAL A 120 22.14 -5.03 13.23
C VAL A 120 21.70 -5.72 14.54
N PHE A 121 21.29 -4.97 15.56
CA PHE A 121 21.02 -5.47 16.90
C PHE A 121 19.72 -4.98 17.54
N GLU A 122 18.96 -4.06 16.93
CA GLU A 122 17.65 -3.62 17.45
C GLU A 122 16.55 -3.79 16.39
N LYS A 123 15.42 -4.38 16.80
CA LYS A 123 14.24 -4.56 15.94
C LYS A 123 13.62 -3.18 15.73
N SER A 124 13.87 -2.54 14.61
CA SER A 124 13.13 -1.34 14.22
C SER A 124 11.74 -1.72 13.70
N GLY A 125 10.70 -1.15 14.31
CA GLY A 125 9.29 -1.33 13.96
C GLY A 125 8.69 -0.10 13.28
N PRO A 126 7.41 -0.15 12.88
CA PRO A 126 6.70 1.03 12.40
C PRO A 126 6.50 2.05 13.52
N SER A 127 6.62 3.33 13.21
CA SER A 127 6.27 4.45 14.08
C SER A 127 5.44 5.50 13.33
N VAL A 128 4.67 6.29 14.10
CA VAL A 128 3.88 7.38 13.55
C VAL A 128 4.79 8.58 13.26
N ASP A 129 4.94 8.91 11.98
CA ASP A 129 5.68 10.09 11.52
C ASP A 129 4.80 11.36 11.59
N GLN A 130 3.61 11.30 10.99
CA GLN A 130 2.75 12.48 10.86
C GLN A 130 1.25 12.15 10.90
N ILE A 131 0.47 12.98 11.60
CA ILE A 131 -0.99 13.02 11.46
C ILE A 131 -1.37 13.74 10.16
N LEU A 132 -2.04 13.03 9.26
CA LEU A 132 -2.44 13.54 7.94
C LEU A 132 -3.86 14.10 7.94
N PHE A 133 -4.76 13.46 8.69
CA PHE A 133 -6.16 13.83 8.81
C PHE A 133 -6.74 13.32 10.12
N THR A 134 -7.65 14.08 10.73
CA THR A 134 -8.31 13.69 11.98
C THR A 134 -9.79 14.05 11.94
N VAL A 135 -10.60 13.18 12.54
CA VAL A 135 -12.01 13.42 12.85
C VAL A 135 -12.26 13.09 14.31
N ASP A 136 -13.20 13.79 14.93
CA ASP A 136 -13.55 13.53 16.33
C ASP A 136 -14.03 12.09 16.51
N ASN A 137 -14.91 11.62 15.61
CA ASN A 137 -15.46 10.27 15.61
C ASN A 137 -15.62 9.75 14.18
N LEU A 138 -15.18 8.51 13.94
CA LEU A 138 -15.56 7.73 12.78
C LEU A 138 -16.76 6.86 13.16
N THR A 139 -17.88 6.99 12.45
CA THR A 139 -19.11 6.24 12.78
C THR A 139 -19.53 5.32 11.63
N PRO A 140 -20.38 4.31 11.89
CA PRO A 140 -20.89 3.43 10.84
C PRO A 140 -21.61 4.16 9.71
N GLU A 141 -22.28 5.28 10.00
CA GLU A 141 -23.05 6.05 9.02
C GLU A 141 -22.19 7.04 8.23
N LYS A 142 -20.97 7.33 8.70
CA LYS A 142 -20.08 8.32 8.09
C LYS A 142 -18.63 7.81 8.04
N PRO A 143 -18.33 6.93 7.07
CA PRO A 143 -17.00 6.36 6.90
C PRO A 143 -16.00 7.41 6.38
N LEU A 144 -14.72 7.05 6.40
CA LEU A 144 -13.63 7.88 5.88
C LEU A 144 -13.16 7.33 4.54
N VAL A 145 -13.19 8.18 3.51
CA VAL A 145 -12.66 7.89 2.19
C VAL A 145 -11.30 8.57 2.03
N ILE A 146 -10.29 7.79 1.65
CA ILE A 146 -8.97 8.28 1.25
C ILE A 146 -8.90 8.24 -0.28
N ASN A 147 -8.75 9.41 -0.89
CA ASN A 147 -8.60 9.57 -2.33
C ASN A 147 -7.12 9.71 -2.72
N ASN A 148 -6.78 9.23 -3.91
CA ASN A 148 -5.46 9.40 -4.52
C ASN A 148 -4.32 8.85 -3.64
N THR A 149 -4.51 7.65 -3.09
CA THR A 149 -3.49 6.97 -2.29
C THR A 149 -2.85 5.81 -3.08
N ASN A 150 -1.83 5.21 -2.50
CA ASN A 150 -1.14 4.04 -3.02
C ASN A 150 -0.67 3.21 -1.83
N ILE A 151 -1.21 2.00 -1.68
CA ILE A 151 -0.71 1.03 -0.71
C ILE A 151 0.19 0.03 -1.46
N PRO A 152 1.46 -0.11 -1.09
CA PRO A 152 2.34 -1.05 -1.76
C PRO A 152 1.85 -2.50 -1.54
N GLU A 153 1.86 -3.31 -2.60
CA GLU A 153 1.46 -4.73 -2.56
C GLU A 153 2.32 -5.55 -1.59
N ILE A 154 3.57 -5.14 -1.39
CA ILE A 154 4.53 -5.76 -0.47
C ILE A 154 4.79 -4.75 0.65
N PRO A 155 4.63 -5.13 1.93
CA PRO A 155 5.01 -4.29 3.06
C PRO A 155 6.50 -3.90 3.01
N PRO A 156 6.90 -2.79 3.65
CA PRO A 156 6.10 -1.94 4.51
C PRO A 156 5.24 -0.90 3.79
N SER A 157 4.10 -0.55 4.38
CA SER A 157 3.28 0.59 3.94
C SER A 157 3.54 1.80 4.82
N ASN A 158 3.52 2.98 4.22
CA ASN A 158 3.73 4.26 4.90
C ASN A 158 2.41 4.92 5.32
N ARG A 159 1.32 4.16 5.41
CA ARG A 159 0.00 4.66 5.82
C ARG A 159 -0.58 3.83 6.94
N GLY A 160 -1.23 4.51 7.86
CA GLY A 160 -1.82 3.91 9.03
C GLY A 160 -2.99 4.71 9.57
N ILE A 161 -3.51 4.24 10.70
CA ILE A 161 -4.57 4.88 11.46
C ILE A 161 -4.28 4.82 12.96
N ILE A 162 -4.87 5.77 13.67
CA ILE A 162 -4.89 5.82 15.13
C ILE A 162 -6.34 6.05 15.55
N PHE A 163 -6.80 5.36 16.58
CA PHE A 163 -8.07 5.67 17.22
C PHE A 163 -8.05 5.24 18.69
N LYS A 164 -9.03 5.72 19.45
CA LYS A 164 -9.27 5.26 20.82
C LYS A 164 -10.30 4.14 20.85
N ASP A 165 -9.97 3.05 21.53
CA ASP A 165 -10.92 1.98 21.81
C ASP A 165 -11.95 2.39 22.87
N GLN A 166 -12.88 1.48 23.20
CA GLN A 166 -13.95 1.72 24.17
C GLN A 166 -13.42 2.03 25.59
N ASP A 167 -12.23 1.56 25.93
CA ASP A 167 -11.56 1.80 27.20
C ASP A 167 -10.75 3.11 27.20
N GLY A 168 -10.68 3.78 26.05
CA GLY A 168 -9.97 5.04 25.85
C GLY A 168 -8.48 4.89 25.55
N ASN A 169 -8.00 3.67 25.30
CA ASN A 169 -6.61 3.43 24.93
C ASN A 169 -6.41 3.75 23.45
N GLU A 170 -5.27 4.36 23.13
CA GLU A 170 -4.88 4.57 21.74
C GLU A 170 -4.40 3.27 21.11
N LYS A 171 -4.89 3.01 19.90
CA LYS A 171 -4.59 1.85 19.09
C LYS A 171 -4.00 2.30 17.77
N TYR A 172 -2.89 1.67 17.38
CA TYR A 172 -2.09 2.07 16.22
C TYR A 172 -2.09 0.92 15.21
N TYR A 173 -2.41 1.23 13.95
CA TYR A 173 -2.40 0.24 12.88
C TYR A 173 -1.72 0.80 11.65
N TYR A 174 -0.91 0.00 10.97
CA TYR A 174 -0.51 0.28 9.59
C TYR A 174 -1.37 -0.53 8.62
N ILE A 175 -1.53 -0.02 7.40
CA ILE A 175 -2.34 -0.64 6.34
C ILE A 175 -1.42 -1.48 5.48
N ALA A 176 -1.68 -2.76 5.28
CA ALA A 176 -0.90 -3.57 4.35
C ALA A 176 -1.78 -4.60 3.64
N TYR A 177 -1.28 -5.16 2.54
CA TYR A 177 -1.95 -6.28 1.89
C TYR A 177 -1.84 -7.55 2.73
N SER A 178 -2.97 -8.17 3.05
CA SER A 178 -3.08 -9.49 3.68
C SER A 178 -2.92 -10.66 2.70
N GLY A 179 -2.66 -10.36 1.42
CA GLY A 179 -2.51 -11.33 0.35
C GLY A 179 -3.86 -11.91 -0.09
N LYS A 180 -4.49 -12.75 0.73
CA LYS A 180 -5.73 -13.46 0.36
C LYS A 180 -6.98 -12.59 0.42
N ASP A 181 -7.06 -11.72 1.42
CA ASP A 181 -8.29 -10.97 1.75
C ASP A 181 -8.21 -9.49 1.34
N GLY A 182 -7.17 -9.12 0.58
CA GLY A 182 -6.95 -7.75 0.11
C GLY A 182 -6.18 -6.91 1.13
N LEU A 183 -6.74 -5.78 1.54
CA LEU A 183 -6.13 -4.86 2.51
C LEU A 183 -6.48 -5.29 3.94
N GLY A 184 -5.53 -5.14 4.85
CA GLY A 184 -5.65 -5.42 6.27
C GLY A 184 -5.02 -4.33 7.13
N LEU A 185 -5.40 -4.32 8.40
CA LEU A 185 -4.86 -3.45 9.43
C LEU A 185 -3.99 -4.27 10.37
N TYR A 186 -2.79 -3.80 10.65
CA TYR A 186 -1.80 -4.53 11.44
C TYR A 186 -1.43 -3.70 12.66
N GLU A 187 -1.75 -4.21 13.84
CA GLU A 187 -1.52 -3.51 15.11
C GLU A 187 -0.01 -3.41 15.38
N PHE A 188 0.42 -2.25 15.87
CA PHE A 188 1.76 -2.04 16.35
C PHE A 188 1.79 -1.22 17.62
N ASP A 189 2.87 -1.35 18.36
CA ASP A 189 3.16 -0.53 19.52
C ASP A 189 3.94 0.69 19.01
N ASN A 190 3.40 1.88 19.21
CA ASN A 190 4.10 3.11 18.88
C ASN A 190 4.95 3.54 20.09
N GLU A 191 6.26 3.29 20.01
CA GLU A 191 7.24 3.68 21.05
C GLU A 191 7.55 5.18 21.07
#